data_AF-A0A952PB93-F1
#
_entry.id   AF-A0A952PB93-F1
#
_cell.length_a   1.000
_cell.length_b   1.000
_cell.length_c   1.000
_cell.angle_alpha   90.00
_cell.angle_beta   90.00
_cell.angle_gamma   90.00
#
_symmetry.space_group_name_H-M   'P 1'
#
loop_
_entity.id
_entity.type
_entity.pdbx_description
1 polymer ?
#
loop_
_entity_poly.entity_id
_entity_poly.type
_entity_poly.pdbx_seq_one_letter_code
_entity_poly.pdbx_strand_id
1 'polypeptide(L)'
;MSVSILLLSCKSVQETEEIESKGEFMLLKAKYEITDNEQIKFLMTAERLSPREGEYLPNSENFRVEIFDEKNNLIFNSDFEMNYLMVIMDVEPKQIGESTQYEFIWNKKNNWKKQVPSGDYKARLSIPSVPDDYHIILPFKL
;
A
#
# COMPACT_ATOMS: atom_id res chain seq x y z
N MET A 1 16.59 44.46 22.46
CA MET A 1 15.24 44.14 21.93
C MET A 1 15.33 42.75 21.32
N SER A 2 14.66 41.79 21.95
CA SER A 2 14.72 40.37 21.58
C SER A 2 13.85 40.10 20.36
N VAL A 3 14.39 39.45 19.33
CA VAL A 3 13.63 38.98 18.18
C VAL A 3 13.30 37.52 18.44
N SER A 4 12.01 37.25 18.72
CA SER A 4 11.47 35.91 18.84
C SER A 4 11.47 35.22 17.48
N ILE A 5 12.24 34.16 17.34
CA ILE A 5 12.17 33.23 16.20
C ILE A 5 11.04 32.25 16.51
N LEU A 6 9.95 32.32 15.73
CA LEU A 6 8.94 31.27 15.69
C LEU A 6 9.59 30.01 15.09
N LEU A 7 9.84 29.01 15.93
CA LEU A 7 10.13 27.65 15.48
C LEU A 7 8.81 27.02 15.06
N LEU A 8 8.57 26.94 13.75
CA LEU A 8 7.56 26.07 13.16
C LEU A 8 7.96 24.63 13.50
N SER A 9 7.23 24.04 14.45
CA SER A 9 7.31 22.62 14.81
C SER A 9 6.75 21.80 13.65
N CYS A 10 7.60 21.46 12.68
CA CYS A 10 7.31 20.42 11.71
C CYS A 10 7.22 19.08 12.47
N LYS A 11 6.01 18.52 12.60
CA LYS A 11 5.83 17.20 13.21
C LYS A 11 6.60 16.19 12.36
N SER A 12 7.52 15.47 12.98
CA SER A 12 8.28 14.41 12.33
C SER A 12 7.34 13.28 11.92
N VAL A 13 7.22 13.04 10.62
CA VAL A 13 6.64 11.81 10.10
C VAL A 13 7.44 10.64 10.68
N GLN A 14 6.77 9.78 11.45
CA GLN A 14 7.40 8.55 11.94
C GLN A 14 7.52 7.59 10.75
N GLU A 15 8.70 7.57 10.15
CA GLU A 15 9.05 6.64 9.08
C GLU A 15 9.27 5.25 9.69
N THR A 16 8.44 4.28 9.27
CA THR A 16 8.54 2.89 9.73
C THR A 16 9.53 2.11 8.85
N GLU A 17 10.10 1.03 9.38
CA GLU A 17 11.00 0.14 8.64
C GLU A 17 10.38 -0.31 7.31
N GLU A 18 11.12 -0.08 6.22
CA GLU A 18 10.78 -0.57 4.90
C GLU A 18 11.10 -2.06 4.80
N ILE A 19 10.15 -2.84 4.27
CA ILE A 19 10.32 -4.25 3.98
C ILE A 19 10.43 -4.49 2.48
N GLU A 20 11.09 -5.57 2.11
CA GLU A 20 11.32 -5.94 0.72
C GLU A 20 10.87 -7.39 0.45
N SER A 21 10.27 -7.62 -0.71
CA SER A 21 9.93 -8.94 -1.24
C SER A 21 10.38 -9.04 -2.69
N LYS A 22 11.34 -9.91 -2.95
CA LYS A 22 11.90 -10.11 -4.29
C LYS A 22 11.27 -11.33 -4.95
N GLY A 23 10.44 -11.08 -5.98
CA GLY A 23 9.94 -12.11 -6.88
C GLY A 23 10.86 -12.34 -8.08
N GLU A 24 10.40 -13.20 -9.00
CA GLU A 24 11.09 -13.46 -10.27
C GLU A 24 11.04 -12.23 -11.21
N PHE A 25 9.84 -11.65 -11.37
CA PHE A 25 9.61 -10.57 -12.32
C PHE A 25 9.64 -9.18 -11.70
N MET A 26 9.38 -9.09 -10.39
CA MET A 26 9.18 -7.81 -9.72
C MET A 26 9.76 -7.81 -8.31
N LEU A 27 10.39 -6.70 -7.95
CA LEU A 27 10.79 -6.37 -6.60
C LEU A 27 9.75 -5.45 -5.98
N LEU A 28 9.28 -5.78 -4.79
CA LEU A 28 8.34 -4.95 -4.03
C LEU A 28 9.00 -4.44 -2.76
N LYS A 29 8.88 -3.15 -2.52
CA LYS A 29 9.26 -2.50 -1.25
C LYS A 29 8.04 -1.84 -0.65
N ALA A 30 7.83 -2.02 0.64
CA ALA A 30 6.66 -1.46 1.31
C ALA A 30 7.01 -0.84 2.66
N LYS A 31 6.33 0.25 2.96
CA LYS A 31 6.34 0.89 4.28
C LYS A 31 4.97 1.48 4.57
N TYR A 32 4.78 1.89 5.83
CA TYR A 32 3.65 2.72 6.20
C TYR A 32 4.09 3.92 7.02
N GLU A 33 3.30 4.98 6.92
CA GLU A 33 3.50 6.24 7.62
C GLU A 33 2.21 6.61 8.35
N ILE A 34 2.33 7.20 9.54
CA ILE A 34 1.19 7.82 10.23
C ILE A 34 1.13 9.29 9.79
N THR A 35 0.01 9.69 9.21
CA THR A 35 -0.21 11.07 8.75
C THR A 35 -0.54 12.00 9.91
N ASP A 36 -0.48 13.31 9.67
CA ASP A 36 -0.85 14.34 10.67
C ASP A 36 -2.28 14.21 11.20
N ASN A 37 -3.19 13.60 10.41
CA ASN A 37 -4.58 13.34 10.78
C ASN A 37 -4.78 11.96 11.43
N GLU A 38 -3.69 11.34 11.91
CA GLU A 38 -3.67 10.00 12.50
C GLU A 38 -4.22 8.91 11.56
N GLN A 39 -4.10 9.09 10.24
CA GLN A 39 -4.42 8.05 9.26
C GLN A 39 -3.17 7.23 8.96
N ILE A 40 -3.34 6.02 8.43
CA ILE A 40 -2.20 5.22 7.96
C ILE A 40 -2.09 5.37 6.46
N LYS A 41 -0.95 5.84 5.98
CA LYS A 41 -0.58 5.83 4.57
C LYS A 41 0.26 4.60 4.30
N PHE A 42 -0.24 3.68 3.47
CA PHE A 42 0.53 2.57 2.93
C PHE A 42 1.22 3.01 1.65
N LEU A 43 2.50 2.69 1.52
CA LEU A 43 3.28 2.93 0.32
C LEU A 43 3.89 1.61 -0.15
N MET A 44 3.79 1.35 -1.46
CA MET A 44 4.46 0.22 -2.11
C MET A 44 5.17 0.71 -3.36
N THR A 45 6.47 0.47 -3.45
CA THR A 45 7.26 0.67 -4.67
C THR A 45 7.47 -0.67 -5.34
N ALA A 46 7.06 -0.76 -6.61
CA ALA A 46 7.31 -1.92 -7.46
C ALA A 46 8.42 -1.57 -8.46
N GLU A 47 9.43 -2.43 -8.58
CA GLU A 47 10.52 -2.31 -9.57
C GLU A 47 10.53 -3.56 -10.46
N ARG A 48 10.60 -3.36 -11.78
CA ARG A 48 10.62 -4.47 -12.75
C ARG A 48 12.01 -5.11 -12.81
N LEU A 49 12.09 -6.40 -12.50
CA LEU A 49 13.34 -7.16 -12.57
C LEU A 49 13.51 -7.90 -13.91
N SER A 50 12.41 -8.37 -14.49
CA SER A 50 12.38 -9.14 -15.73
C SER A 50 11.01 -8.98 -16.41
N PRO A 51 10.93 -8.97 -17.75
CA PRO A 51 9.65 -8.98 -18.45
C PRO A 51 8.86 -10.24 -18.11
N ARG A 52 7.53 -10.12 -18.08
CA ARG A 52 6.61 -11.24 -17.94
C ARG A 52 5.61 -11.21 -19.09
N GLU A 53 5.59 -12.25 -19.90
CA GLU A 53 4.63 -12.35 -21.00
C GLU A 53 3.24 -12.71 -20.49
N GLY A 54 2.21 -12.10 -21.10
CA GLY A 54 0.81 -12.43 -20.82
C GLY A 54 0.26 -11.88 -19.51
N GLU A 55 0.99 -11.01 -18.81
CA GLU A 55 0.46 -10.33 -17.63
C GLU A 55 -0.41 -9.12 -18.01
N TYR A 56 -1.48 -8.90 -17.25
CA TYR A 56 -2.36 -7.74 -17.43
C TYR A 56 -3.16 -7.46 -16.15
N LEU A 57 -3.67 -6.24 -16.03
CA LEU A 57 -4.72 -5.87 -15.09
C LEU A 57 -6.09 -6.10 -15.73
N PRO A 58 -7.02 -6.84 -15.08
CA PRO A 58 -8.31 -7.21 -15.68
C PRO A 58 -9.32 -6.06 -15.72
N ASN A 59 -9.11 -5.01 -14.92
CA ASN A 59 -9.93 -3.81 -14.83
C ASN A 59 -9.04 -2.62 -14.41
N SER A 60 -9.65 -1.45 -14.14
CA SER A 60 -8.89 -0.25 -13.76
C SER A 60 -8.30 -0.23 -12.34
N GLU A 61 -8.45 -1.30 -11.55
CA GLU A 61 -7.79 -1.47 -10.25
C GLU A 61 -6.32 -1.81 -10.45
N ASN A 62 -5.43 -0.92 -10.03
CA ASN A 62 -3.98 -1.09 -10.15
C ASN A 62 -3.27 -1.25 -8.79
N PHE A 63 -3.98 -1.04 -7.68
CA PHE A 63 -3.45 -1.20 -6.34
C PHE A 63 -4.57 -1.57 -5.36
N ARG A 64 -4.33 -2.61 -4.58
CA ARG A 64 -5.26 -3.13 -3.57
C ARG A 64 -4.57 -3.23 -2.22
N VAL A 65 -5.30 -2.85 -1.18
CA VAL A 65 -4.88 -2.96 0.22
C VAL A 65 -5.92 -3.77 0.98
N GLU A 66 -5.47 -4.91 1.49
CA GLU A 66 -6.24 -5.77 2.39
C GLU A 66 -5.60 -5.74 3.77
N ILE A 67 -6.38 -5.54 4.84
CA ILE A 67 -5.87 -5.46 6.21
C ILE A 67 -6.44 -6.62 7.01
N PHE A 68 -5.56 -7.33 7.70
CA PHE A 68 -5.86 -8.49 8.50
C PHE A 68 -5.47 -8.26 9.96
N ASP A 69 -6.29 -8.76 10.89
CA ASP A 69 -5.94 -8.79 12.32
C ASP A 69 -4.90 -9.89 12.64
N GLU A 70 -4.49 -9.97 13.91
CA GLU A 70 -3.55 -10.99 14.42
C GLU A 70 -4.00 -12.45 14.12
N LYS A 71 -5.31 -12.67 13.99
CA LYS A 71 -5.94 -13.98 13.73
C LYS A 71 -6.12 -14.24 12.23
N ASN A 72 -5.60 -13.34 11.38
CA ASN A 72 -5.75 -13.31 9.93
C ASN A 72 -7.20 -13.15 9.45
N ASN A 73 -8.08 -12.54 10.24
CA ASN A 73 -9.40 -12.13 9.75
C ASN A 73 -9.27 -10.87 8.89
N LEU A 74 -9.90 -10.85 7.72
CA LEU A 74 -9.98 -9.65 6.89
C LEU A 74 -10.84 -8.59 7.59
N ILE A 75 -10.22 -7.44 7.89
CA ILE A 75 -10.83 -6.29 8.56
C ILE A 75 -11.22 -5.21 7.56
N PHE A 76 -10.38 -4.99 6.55
CA PHE A 76 -10.58 -3.96 5.55
C PHE A 76 -10.08 -4.42 4.19
N ASN A 77 -10.77 -4.03 3.12
CA ASN A 77 -10.35 -4.22 1.74
C ASN A 77 -10.66 -2.95 0.94
N SER A 78 -9.67 -2.37 0.26
CA SER A 78 -9.84 -1.17 -0.56
C SER A 78 -10.78 -1.35 -1.76
N ASP A 79 -11.02 -2.57 -2.20
CA ASP A 79 -11.95 -2.97 -3.27
C ASP A 79 -13.42 -3.02 -2.79
N PHE A 80 -13.67 -3.01 -1.47
CA PHE A 80 -15.01 -3.17 -0.93
C PHE A 80 -15.95 -2.02 -1.36
N GLU A 81 -17.05 -2.37 -2.03
CA GLU A 81 -18.04 -1.43 -2.60
C GLU A 81 -17.49 -0.48 -3.69
N MET A 82 -16.31 -0.78 -4.23
CA MET A 82 -15.73 -0.01 -5.33
C MET A 82 -16.27 -0.49 -6.68
N ASN A 83 -16.31 0.43 -7.64
CA ASN A 83 -16.62 0.14 -9.03
C ASN A 83 -15.41 0.53 -9.88
N TYR A 84 -14.89 -0.41 -10.65
CA TYR A 84 -13.76 -0.21 -11.55
C TYR A 84 -14.23 -0.23 -13.01
N LEU A 85 -13.51 0.49 -13.86
CA LEU A 85 -13.77 0.45 -15.30
C LEU A 85 -13.33 -0.92 -15.82
N MET A 86 -14.19 -1.55 -16.62
CA MET A 86 -13.91 -2.81 -17.29
C MET A 86 -13.01 -2.57 -18.49
N VAL A 87 -11.72 -2.38 -18.23
CA VAL A 87 -10.67 -2.15 -19.23
C VAL A 87 -9.46 -3.00 -18.89
N ILE A 88 -8.96 -3.73 -19.88
CA ILE A 88 -7.68 -4.44 -19.76
C ILE A 88 -6.58 -3.41 -19.83
N MET A 89 -5.72 -3.37 -18.81
CA MET A 89 -4.57 -2.48 -18.76
C MET A 89 -3.30 -3.31 -18.60
N ASP A 90 -2.18 -2.70 -18.92
CA ASP A 90 -0.89 -3.33 -18.66
C ASP A 90 -0.49 -3.21 -17.18
N VAL A 91 0.38 -4.10 -16.73
CA VAL A 91 0.99 -4.03 -15.40
C VAL A 91 2.20 -3.08 -15.43
N GLU A 92 2.15 -2.04 -14.60
CA GLU A 92 3.29 -1.14 -14.40
C GLU A 92 4.14 -1.59 -13.20
N PRO A 93 5.45 -1.29 -13.15
CA PRO A 93 6.26 -0.77 -14.26
C PRO A 93 6.53 -1.82 -15.34
N LYS A 94 6.68 -1.42 -16.62
CA LYS A 94 6.91 -2.34 -17.74
C LYS A 94 8.38 -2.61 -18.04
N GLN A 95 9.21 -1.58 -17.98
CA GLN A 95 10.60 -1.68 -18.42
C GLN A 95 11.49 -2.16 -17.28
N ILE A 96 12.47 -3.02 -17.58
CA ILE A 96 13.42 -3.51 -16.57
C ILE A 96 14.14 -2.32 -15.92
N GLY A 97 14.16 -2.31 -14.57
CA GLY A 97 14.75 -1.25 -13.75
C GLY A 97 13.83 -0.04 -13.53
N GLU A 98 12.70 0.06 -14.23
CA GLU A 98 11.69 1.08 -13.96
C GLU A 98 10.96 0.77 -12.64
N SER A 99 10.55 1.83 -11.94
CA SER A 99 9.82 1.74 -10.68
C SER A 99 8.52 2.54 -10.73
N THR A 100 7.46 2.01 -10.13
CA THR A 100 6.19 2.71 -9.90
C THR A 100 5.86 2.67 -8.41
N GLN A 101 5.45 3.82 -7.87
CA GLN A 101 4.99 3.93 -6.48
C GLN A 101 3.46 3.94 -6.43
N TYR A 102 2.92 3.15 -5.52
CA TYR A 102 1.51 3.06 -5.19
C TYR A 102 1.29 3.54 -3.76
N GLU A 103 0.17 4.21 -3.52
CA GLU A 103 -0.20 4.71 -2.20
C GLU A 103 -1.68 4.50 -1.90
N PHE A 104 -1.98 4.28 -0.62
CA PHE A 104 -3.35 4.20 -0.12
C PHE A 104 -3.44 4.75 1.30
N ILE A 105 -4.42 5.62 1.56
CA ILE A 105 -4.64 6.21 2.89
C ILE A 105 -5.83 5.51 3.55
N TRP A 106 -5.55 4.81 4.64
CA TRP A 106 -6.54 4.13 5.46
C TRP A 106 -6.88 4.93 6.71
N ASN A 107 -8.18 5.11 6.95
CA ASN A 107 -8.73 5.90 8.04
C ASN A 107 -8.96 5.08 9.34
N LYS A 108 -8.33 3.91 9.48
CA LYS A 108 -8.48 3.00 10.63
C LYS A 108 -9.91 2.47 10.85
N LYS A 109 -10.73 2.44 9.80
CA LYS A 109 -12.08 1.87 9.84
C LYS A 109 -12.18 0.61 9.00
N ASN A 110 -12.98 -0.34 9.45
CA ASN A 110 -13.30 -1.53 8.67
C ASN A 110 -14.23 -1.19 7.49
N ASN A 111 -14.54 -2.20 6.67
CA ASN A 111 -15.44 -2.07 5.51
C ASN A 111 -16.83 -1.49 5.85
N TRP A 112 -17.28 -1.64 7.09
CA TRP A 112 -18.57 -1.12 7.59
C TRP A 112 -18.43 0.21 8.36
N LYS A 113 -17.35 0.95 8.15
CA LYS A 113 -17.08 2.27 8.73
C LYS A 113 -16.97 2.28 10.26
N LYS A 114 -16.78 1.13 10.90
CA LYS A 114 -16.55 1.02 12.35
C LYS A 114 -15.06 1.17 12.63
N GLN A 115 -14.74 1.86 13.73
CA GLN A 115 -13.37 2.03 14.19
C GLN A 115 -12.74 0.67 14.52
N VAL A 116 -11.52 0.46 14.05
CA VAL A 116 -10.72 -0.73 14.34
C VAL A 116 -9.93 -0.49 15.63
N PRO A 117 -9.88 -1.47 16.57
CA PRO A 117 -9.15 -1.32 17.83
C PRO A 117 -7.62 -1.30 17.60
N SER A 118 -6.88 -0.73 18.55
CA SER A 118 -5.42 -0.84 18.59
C SER A 118 -4.97 -2.30 18.72
N GLY A 119 -3.80 -2.62 18.17
CA GLY A 119 -3.30 -4.00 18.10
C GLY A 119 -2.30 -4.24 16.97
N ASP A 120 -1.92 -5.49 16.80
CA ASP A 120 -1.05 -5.95 15.71
C ASP A 120 -1.87 -6.33 14.48
N TYR A 121 -1.43 -5.85 13.31
CA TYR A 121 -2.10 -6.04 12.03
C TYR A 121 -1.10 -6.40 10.93
N LYS A 122 -1.64 -6.89 9.81
CA LYS A 122 -0.90 -7.10 8.57
C LYS A 122 -1.66 -6.45 7.43
N ALA A 123 -0.98 -5.71 6.58
CA ALA A 123 -1.53 -5.24 5.31
C ALA A 123 -0.95 -6.08 4.17
N ARG A 124 -1.80 -6.66 3.32
CA ARG A 124 -1.40 -7.18 2.02
C ARG A 124 -1.57 -6.06 1.01
N LEU A 125 -0.44 -5.62 0.45
CA LEU A 125 -0.40 -4.62 -0.61
C LEU A 125 -0.18 -5.37 -1.91
N SER A 126 -1.04 -5.15 -2.91
CA SER A 126 -0.99 -5.94 -4.14
C SER A 126 -1.32 -5.17 -5.41
N ILE A 127 -0.69 -5.59 -6.49
CA ILE A 127 -1.09 -5.29 -7.87
C ILE A 127 -1.93 -6.50 -8.34
N PRO A 128 -3.25 -6.36 -8.58
CA PRO A 128 -4.15 -7.47 -8.86
C PRO A 128 -4.05 -7.94 -10.33
N SER A 129 -2.85 -8.37 -10.73
CA SER A 129 -2.53 -8.83 -12.08
C SER A 129 -2.92 -10.28 -12.31
N VAL A 130 -3.18 -10.61 -13.57
CA VAL A 130 -3.38 -11.99 -14.06
C VAL A 130 -2.08 -12.44 -14.76
N PRO A 131 -1.62 -13.70 -14.65
CA PRO A 131 -2.27 -14.82 -13.93
C PRO A 131 -2.07 -14.81 -12.41
N ASP A 132 -1.06 -14.10 -11.90
CA ASP A 132 -0.79 -14.02 -10.46
C ASP A 132 -0.62 -12.57 -10.01
N ASP A 133 -1.10 -12.28 -8.80
CA ASP A 133 -0.88 -11.00 -8.15
C ASP A 133 0.59 -10.81 -7.75
N TYR A 134 1.09 -9.59 -7.92
CA TYR A 134 2.28 -9.16 -7.16
C TYR A 134 1.83 -8.65 -5.80
N HIS A 135 2.38 -9.18 -4.71
CA HIS A 135 2.00 -8.72 -3.39
C HIS A 135 3.12 -8.82 -2.35
N ILE A 136 3.00 -8.00 -1.32
CA ILE A 136 3.86 -7.99 -0.13
C ILE A 136 3.01 -7.86 1.12
N ILE A 137 3.41 -8.54 2.20
CA ILE A 137 2.73 -8.49 3.50
C ILE A 137 3.52 -7.59 4.44
N LEU A 138 2.93 -6.46 4.81
CA LEU A 138 3.49 -5.45 5.70
C LEU A 138 2.89 -5.58 7.10
N PRO A 139 3.64 -6.03 8.12
CA PRO A 139 3.19 -5.96 9.51
C PRO A 139 3.18 -4.50 9.98
N PHE A 140 2.18 -4.13 10.77
CA PHE A 140 2.07 -2.79 11.36
C PHE A 140 1.27 -2.80 12.66
N LYS A 141 1.35 -1.69 13.42
CA LYS A 141 0.63 -1.54 14.70
C LYS A 141 -0.30 -0.33 14.68
N LEU A 142 -1.45 -0.49 15.34
CA LEU A 142 -2.42 0.56 15.69
C LEU A 142 -2.43 0.86 17.18
#